data_AF-A0A5S4EK86-F1
#
_entry.id   AF-A0A5S4EK86-F1
#
_cell.length_a   1.000
_cell.length_b   1.000
_cell.length_c   1.000
_cell.angle_alpha   90.00
_cell.angle_beta   90.00
_cell.angle_gamma   90.00
#
_symmetry.space_group_name_H-M   'P 1'
#
loop_
_entity.id
_entity.type
_entity.pdbx_description
1 polymer ?
#
loop_
_entity_poly.entity_id
_entity_poly.type
_entity_poly.pdbx_seq_one_letter_code
_entity_poly.pdbx_strand_id
1 'polypeptide(L)' 'MFVTQAKLPPEIQRAKEVIAAIDSGGMPLNPATINTIARNLGLEVPRRAPVSDTVQRIRRALERSQHLRS' A
#
# COMPACT_ATOMS: atom_id res chain seq x y z
N MET A 1 19.22 25.39 2.52
CA MET A 1 18.16 24.89 3.42
C MET A 1 17.15 24.17 2.55
N PHE A 2 17.08 22.84 2.59
CA PHE A 2 16.14 22.08 1.78
C PHE A 2 14.95 21.68 2.63
N VAL A 3 13.77 22.08 2.14
CA VAL A 3 12.44 21.77 2.64
C VAL A 3 12.33 20.32 3.10
N THR A 4 11.86 20.11 4.33
CA THR A 4 11.44 18.81 4.83
C THR A 4 10.20 18.40 4.06
N GLN A 5 10.39 17.83 2.86
CA GLN A 5 9.38 17.09 2.12
C GLN A 5 8.75 16.16 3.15
N ALA A 6 7.47 16.38 3.44
CA ALA A 6 6.77 15.68 4.49
C ALA A 6 6.72 14.20 4.10
N LYS A 7 7.79 13.47 4.44
CA LYS A 7 8.06 12.10 4.02
C LYS A 7 6.88 11.30 4.51
N LEU A 8 6.12 10.76 3.57
CA LEU A 8 5.16 9.72 3.92
C LEU A 8 5.92 8.66 4.71
N PRO A 9 5.30 8.08 5.75
CA PRO A 9 5.86 6.94 6.44
C PRO A 9 6.38 5.92 5.41
N PRO A 10 7.57 5.34 5.62
CA PRO A 10 8.19 4.46 4.64
C PRO A 10 7.27 3.29 4.23
N GLU A 11 6.38 2.84 5.12
CA GLU A 11 5.36 1.84 4.79
C GLU A 11 4.34 2.32 3.74
N ILE A 12 3.90 3.58 3.82
CA ILE A 12 2.94 4.19 2.91
C ILE A 12 3.58 4.40 1.53
N GLN A 13 4.84 4.85 1.51
CA GLN A 13 5.56 5.02 0.26
C GLN A 13 5.71 3.68 -0.48
N ARG A 14 6.13 2.63 0.24
CA ARG A 14 6.29 1.30 -0.34
C ARG A 14 4.98 0.70 -0.83
N ALA A 15 3.89 0.94 -0.10
CA ALA A 15 2.57 0.53 -0.54
C ALA A 15 2.13 1.23 -1.83
N LYS A 16 2.39 2.54 -1.96
CA LYS A 16 2.11 3.29 -3.20
C LYS A 16 2.90 2.75 -4.39
N GLU A 17 4.20 2.51 -4.22
CA GLU A 17 5.05 1.96 -5.28
C GLU A 17 4.54 0.61 -5.77
N VAL A 18 4.11 -0.26 -4.86
CA VAL A 18 3.60 -1.60 -5.22
C VAL A 18 2.26 -1.51 -5.93
N ILE A 19 1.35 -0.65 -5.49
CA ILE A 19 0.08 -0.42 -6.20
C ILE A 19 0.32 0.14 -7.59
N ALA A 20 1.20 1.13 -7.73
CA ALA A 20 1.55 1.72 -9.02
C ALA A 20 2.18 0.69 -9.98
N ALA A 21 3.02 -0.22 -9.45
CA ALA A 21 3.58 -1.32 -10.23
C ALA A 21 2.50 -2.29 -10.71
N ILE A 22 1.56 -2.69 -9.83
CA ILE A 22 0.43 -3.56 -10.18
C ILE A 22 -0.46 -2.90 -11.25
N ASP A 23 -0.78 -1.62 -11.08
CA ASP A 23 -1.59 -0.85 -12.03
C ASP A 23 -0.92 -0.70 -13.40
N SER A 24 0.41 -0.65 -13.42
CA SER A 24 1.20 -0.61 -14.67
C SER A 24 1.38 -1.99 -15.33
N GLY A 25 0.78 -3.05 -14.77
CA GLY A 25 0.93 -4.43 -15.27
C GLY A 25 2.23 -5.12 -14.85
N GLY A 26 2.98 -4.53 -13.92
CA GLY A 26 4.20 -5.09 -13.32
C GLY A 26 3.94 -5.96 -12.08
N MET A 27 4.93 -6.75 -11.66
CA MET A 27 4.84 -7.71 -10.54
C MET A 27 4.64 -7.02 -9.17
N PRO A 28 3.90 -7.61 -8.18
CA PRO A 28 4.13 -8.96 -7.64
C PRO A 28 2.92 -9.92 -7.76
N LEU A 29 3.09 -11.07 -8.42
CA LEU A 29 2.12 -12.18 -8.44
C LEU A 29 2.11 -12.99 -7.13
N ASN A 30 2.90 -12.61 -6.12
CA ASN A 30 2.98 -13.33 -4.85
C ASN A 30 2.04 -12.73 -3.80
N PRO A 31 0.99 -13.45 -3.38
CA PRO A 31 0.08 -13.02 -2.33
C PRO A 31 0.80 -12.68 -1.01
N ALA A 32 1.91 -13.35 -0.70
CA ALA A 32 2.65 -13.13 0.54
C ALA A 32 3.22 -11.70 0.63
N THR A 33 3.80 -11.19 -0.46
CA THR A 33 4.36 -9.84 -0.51
C THR A 33 3.28 -8.79 -0.28
N ILE A 34 2.13 -8.96 -0.93
CA ILE A 34 0.98 -8.05 -0.83
C ILE A 34 0.42 -8.06 0.59
N ASN A 35 0.29 -9.24 1.20
CA ASN A 35 -0.16 -9.38 2.58
C ASN A 35 0.80 -8.72 3.58
N THR A 36 2.12 -8.84 3.39
CA THR A 36 3.12 -8.17 4.23
C THR A 36 2.99 -6.65 4.17
N ILE A 37 2.82 -6.09 2.96
CA ILE A 37 2.65 -4.64 2.78
C ILE A 37 1.37 -4.17 3.48
N ALA A 38 0.26 -4.88 3.28
CA ALA A 38 -1.00 -4.55 3.94
C ALA A 38 -0.87 -4.60 5.47
N ARG A 39 -0.20 -5.60 6.03
CA ARG A 39 0.08 -5.67 7.48
C ARG A 39 0.95 -4.51 7.96
N ASN A 40 1.96 -4.11 7.19
CA ASN A 40 2.80 -2.96 7.52
C ASN A 40 2.02 -1.63 7.50
N LEU A 41 0.93 -1.54 6.74
CA LEU A 41 0.00 -0.41 6.77
C LEU A 41 -1.00 -0.48 7.95
N GLY A 42 -0.89 -1.50 8.82
CA GLY A 42 -1.85 -1.75 9.89
C GLY A 42 -3.17 -2.34 9.41
N LEU A 43 -3.24 -2.91 8.20
CA LEU A 43 -4.43 -3.58 7.70
C LEU A 43 -4.44 -5.05 8.14
N GLU A 44 -5.60 -5.48 8.64
CA GLU A 44 -5.85 -6.90 8.89
C GLU A 44 -6.20 -7.59 7.57
N VAL A 45 -5.41 -8.61 7.23
CA VAL A 45 -5.56 -9.39 6.00
C VAL A 45 -5.76 -10.87 6.32
N PRO A 46 -6.91 -11.46 5.94
CA PRO A 46 -7.14 -12.89 6.09
C PRO A 46 -6.10 -13.71 5.31
N ARG A 47 -5.64 -14.82 5.88
CA ARG A 47 -4.67 -15.73 5.23
C ARG A 47 -5.15 -16.28 3.89
N ARG A 48 -6.47 -16.37 3.69
CA ARG A 48 -7.12 -16.87 2.47
C ARG A 48 -7.73 -15.76 1.63
N ALA A 49 -7.42 -14.49 1.92
CA ALA A 49 -7.96 -13.38 1.15
C ALA A 49 -7.45 -13.43 -0.29
N PRO A 50 -8.33 -13.23 -1.29
CA PRO A 50 -7.90 -13.03 -2.67
C PRO A 50 -6.96 -11.83 -2.76
N VAL A 51 -5.91 -11.93 -3.59
CA VAL A 51 -4.94 -10.84 -3.79
C VAL A 51 -5.63 -9.54 -4.19
N SER A 52 -6.63 -9.62 -5.08
CA SER A 52 -7.41 -8.46 -5.53
C SER A 52 -8.12 -7.74 -4.37
N ASP A 53 -8.62 -8.49 -3.38
CA ASP A 53 -9.26 -7.92 -2.19
C ASP A 53 -8.22 -7.18 -1.32
N THR A 54 -7.04 -7.79 -1.11
CA THR A 54 -5.95 -7.15 -0.36
C THR A 54 -5.46 -5.87 -1.06
N VAL A 55 -5.34 -5.88 -2.38
CA VAL A 55 -4.96 -4.71 -3.19
C VAL A 55 -5.98 -3.59 -3.02
N GLN A 56 -7.29 -3.89 -3.07
CA GLN A 56 -8.33 -2.89 -2.82
C GLN A 56 -8.27 -2.31 -1.40
N ARG A 57 -7.99 -3.14 -0.38
CA ARG A 57 -7.81 -2.68 1.00
C ARG A 57 -6.64 -1.70 1.13
N ILE A 58 -5.51 -2.03 0.49
CA ILE A 58 -4.34 -1.15 0.43
C ILE A 58 -4.71 0.18 -0.24
N ARG A 59 -5.39 0.16 -1.40
CA ARG A 59 -5.83 1.39 -2.09
C ARG A 59 -6.67 2.29 -1.18
N ARG A 60 -7.70 1.74 -0.53
CA ARG A 60 -8.54 2.50 0.42
C ARG A 60 -7.76 3.06 1.61
N ALA A 61 -6.78 2.30 2.11
CA ALA A 61 -5.93 2.77 3.20
C ALA A 61 -5.09 3.96 2.76
N LEU A 62 -4.51 3.88 1.56
CA LEU A 62 -3.76 4.99 0.97
C LEU A 62 -4.67 6.21 0.81
N GLU A 63 -5.86 6.08 0.20
CA GLU A 63 -6.87 7.14 0.06
C GLU A 63 -7.21 7.83 1.39
N ARG A 64 -7.41 7.08 2.46
CA ARG A 64 -7.64 7.65 3.80
C ARG A 64 -6.43 8.46 4.30
N SER A 65 -5.21 7.96 4.10
CA SER A 65 -4.00 8.66 4.53
C SER A 65 -3.70 9.94 3.74
N GLN A 66 -4.15 10.05 2.49
CA GLN A 66 -4.05 11.29 1.69
C GLN A 66 -5.10 12.31 2.14
N HIS A 67 -6.33 11.85 2.40
CA HIS A 67 -7.44 12.72 2.79
C HIS A 67 -7.26 13.33 4.19
N LEU A 68 -6.63 12.60 5.12
CA LEU A 68 -6.29 13.12 6.46
C LEU A 68 -5.22 14.23 6.46
N ARG A 69 -4.62 14.54 5.31
CA ARG A 69 -3.53 15.52 5.16
C ARG A 69 -3.91 16.76 4.34
N SER A 70 -5.13 16.84 3.81
CA SER A 70 -5.73 18.05 3.22
C SER A 70 -6.59 18.76 4.24
#